data_AF-A0A5E5P3U2-F1
#
_entry.id   AF-A0A5E5P3U2-F1
#
_cell.length_a   1.000
_cell.length_b   1.000
_cell.length_c   1.000
_cell.angle_alpha   90.00
_cell.angle_beta   90.00
_cell.angle_gamma   90.00
#
_symmetry.space_group_name_H-M   'P 1'
#
loop_
_entity.id
_entity.type
_entity.pdbx_description
1 polymer ?
#
loop_
_entity_poly.entity_id
_entity_poly.type
_entity_poly.pdbx_seq_one_letter_code
_entity_poly.pdbx_strand_id
1 'polypeptide(L)' 'MRHAELGIESIKVVPAAPVPMMTLMGYSVADWASAATLLYVVMLACHYIYKNFIKPSGKEE' A
#
# COMPACT_ATOMS: atom_id res chain seq x y z
N MET A 1 -3.22 -42.07 -6.29
CA MET A 1 -2.31 -41.00 -5.86
C MET A 1 -1.51 -40.32 -6.99
N ARG A 2 -1.62 -40.71 -8.28
CA ARG A 2 -0.87 -40.05 -9.38
C ARG A 2 -1.52 -38.78 -9.96
N HIS A 3 -2.82 -38.56 -9.74
CA HIS A 3 -3.54 -37.42 -10.34
C HIS A 3 -3.40 -36.12 -9.55
N ALA A 4 -3.13 -36.20 -8.24
CA ALA A 4 -2.96 -35.02 -7.40
C ALA A 4 -1.60 -34.34 -7.65
N GLU A 5 -0.54 -35.11 -7.91
CA GLU A 5 0.81 -34.57 -8.16
C GLU A 5 0.90 -33.84 -9.52
N LEU A 6 0.26 -34.35 -10.56
CA LEU A 6 0.15 -33.70 -11.88
C LEU A 6 -0.57 -32.33 -11.84
N GLY A 7 -1.49 -32.15 -10.89
CA GLY A 7 -2.17 -30.87 -10.66
C GLY A 7 -1.28 -29.83 -9.99
N ILE A 8 -0.29 -30.25 -9.20
CA ILE A 8 0.61 -29.33 -8.48
C ILE A 8 1.77 -28.87 -9.36
N GLU A 9 2.28 -29.73 -10.24
CA GLU A 9 3.35 -29.38 -11.17
C GLU A 9 2.89 -28.42 -12.28
N SER A 10 1.62 -28.48 -12.68
CA SER A 10 1.07 -27.56 -13.68
C SER A 10 0.89 -26.14 -13.15
N ILE A 11 0.62 -25.96 -11.85
CA ILE A 11 0.52 -24.63 -11.22
C ILE A 11 1.85 -23.88 -11.24
N LYS A 12 2.99 -24.59 -11.21
CA LYS A 12 4.33 -23.97 -11.25
C LYS A 12 4.70 -23.42 -12.64
N VAL A 13 4.04 -23.88 -13.70
CA VAL A 13 4.38 -23.55 -15.10
C VAL A 13 3.36 -22.59 -15.71
N VAL A 14 2.28 -22.27 -15.01
CA VAL A 14 1.35 -21.22 -15.44
C VAL A 14 2.09 -19.87 -15.32
N PRO A 15 2.30 -19.13 -16.42
CA PRO A 15 2.81 -17.76 -16.31
C PRO A 15 1.87 -17.02 -15.38
N ALA A 16 2.42 -16.36 -14.35
CA ALA A 16 1.66 -15.62 -13.35
C ALA A 16 0.53 -14.88 -14.05
N ALA A 17 -0.70 -15.40 -13.91
CA ALA A 17 -1.84 -14.85 -14.62
C ALA A 17 -1.85 -13.36 -14.29
N PRO A 18 -1.97 -12.47 -15.28
CA PRO A 18 -1.95 -11.03 -15.02
C PRO A 18 -3.03 -10.78 -13.97
N VAL A 19 -2.58 -10.48 -12.75
CA VAL A 19 -3.49 -10.17 -11.64
C VAL A 19 -4.30 -8.99 -12.17
N PRO A 20 -5.63 -9.11 -12.30
CA PRO A 20 -6.43 -8.03 -12.82
C PRO A 20 -6.11 -6.82 -11.96
N MET A 21 -5.50 -5.81 -12.58
CA MET A 21 -5.16 -4.54 -11.93
C MET A 21 -6.49 -4.02 -11.41
N MET A 22 -6.73 -4.13 -10.10
CA MET A 22 -7.94 -3.60 -9.50
C MET A 22 -7.92 -2.10 -9.77
N THR A 23 -8.87 -1.66 -10.57
CA THR A 23 -9.08 -0.24 -10.86
C THR A 23 -10.20 0.27 -9.97
N LEU A 24 -9.98 1.37 -9.28
CA LEU A 24 -11.00 2.10 -8.55
C LEU A 24 -11.22 3.45 -9.23
N MET A 25 -12.46 3.72 -9.67
CA MET A 25 -12.82 4.91 -10.45
C MET A 25 -11.97 5.12 -11.73
N GLY A 26 -11.53 4.03 -12.36
CA GLY A 26 -10.69 4.08 -13.58
C GLY A 26 -9.20 4.32 -13.32
N TYR A 27 -8.78 4.50 -12.07
CA TYR A 27 -7.37 4.58 -11.66
C TYR A 27 -6.91 3.28 -11.03
N SER A 28 -5.63 2.95 -11.16
CA SER A 28 -5.08 1.77 -10.51
C SER A 28 -5.19 1.91 -8.99
N VAL A 29 -5.50 0.82 -8.27
CA VAL A 29 -5.39 0.81 -6.80
C VAL A 29 -3.99 1.22 -6.33
N ALA A 30 -2.95 0.98 -7.15
CA ALA A 30 -1.60 1.48 -6.87
C ALA A 30 -1.51 3.02 -6.85
N ASP A 31 -2.26 3.71 -7.72
CA ASP A 31 -2.32 5.17 -7.73
C ASP A 31 -3.01 5.68 -6.46
N TRP A 32 -4.08 5.02 -6.04
CA TRP A 32 -4.78 5.33 -4.78
C TRP A 32 -3.92 5.07 -3.54
N ALA A 33 -3.17 3.97 -3.52
CA ALA A 33 -2.23 3.67 -2.45
C ALA A 33 -1.12 4.73 -2.37
N SER A 34 -0.61 5.17 -3.53
CA SER A 34 0.40 6.23 -3.62
C SER A 34 -0.17 7.57 -3.12
N ALA A 35 -1.39 7.92 -3.52
CA ALA A 35 -2.08 9.13 -3.08
C ALA A 35 -2.36 9.13 -1.58
N ALA A 36 -2.82 8.00 -1.02
CA ALA A 36 -3.04 7.85 0.42
C ALA A 36 -1.74 7.97 1.21
N THR A 37 -0.65 7.39 0.71
CA THR A 37 0.67 7.51 1.32
C THR A 37 1.16 8.95 1.33
N LEU A 38 0.99 9.66 0.20
CA LEU A 38 1.37 11.07 0.09
C LEU A 38 0.56 11.95 1.06
N LEU A 39 -0.75 11.72 1.15
CA LEU A 39 -1.62 12.42 2.10
C LEU A 39 -1.16 12.19 3.54
N TYR A 40 -0.84 10.93 3.89
CA TYR A 40 -0.37 10.58 5.22
C TYR A 40 0.94 11.28 5.58
N VAL A 41 1.92 11.28 4.68
CA VAL A 41 3.21 11.98 4.89
C VAL A 41 3.02 13.48 5.06
N VAL A 42 2.16 14.11 4.25
CA VAL A 42 1.84 15.53 4.38
C VAL A 42 1.18 15.83 5.73
N MET A 43 0.21 15.02 6.16
CA MET A 43 -0.41 15.16 7.48
C MET A 43 0.62 15.02 8.60
N LEU A 44 1.54 14.06 8.50
CA LEU A 44 2.59 13.84 9.49
C LEU A 44 3.56 15.02 9.56
N ALA A 45 3.96 15.56 8.40
CA ALA A 45 4.79 16.75 8.31
C ALA A 45 4.09 17.97 8.91
N CYS A 46 2.82 18.21 8.55
CA CYS A 46 2.01 19.28 9.15
C CYS A 46 1.87 19.11 10.66
N HIS A 47 1.64 17.88 11.15
CA HIS A 47 1.54 17.60 12.57
C HIS A 47 2.85 17.91 13.31
N TYR A 48 3.99 17.49 12.73
CA TYR A 48 5.32 17.78 13.28
C TYR A 48 5.59 19.28 13.33
N ILE A 49 5.32 19.99 12.22
CA ILE A 49 5.49 21.44 12.16
C ILE A 49 4.59 22.14 13.19
N TYR A 50 3.34 21.72 13.29
CA TYR A 50 2.39 22.28 14.26
C TYR A 50 2.87 22.07 15.70
N LYS A 51 3.30 20.85 16.05
CA LYS A 51 3.81 20.50 17.38
C LYS A 51 5.14 21.14 17.74
N ASN A 52 6.00 21.41 16.75
CA ASN A 52 7.35 21.91 17.02
C ASN A 52 7.43 23.44 16.94
N PHE A 53 6.65 24.09 16.07
CA PHE A 53 6.76 25.52 15.79
C PHE A 53 5.56 26.35 16.25
N ILE A 54 4.33 25.83 16.14
CA ILE A 54 3.12 26.62 16.43
C ILE A 54 2.68 26.45 17.88
N LYS A 55 2.67 25.20 18.36
CA LYS A 55 2.45 24.88 19.76
C LYS A 55 3.64 24.08 20.25
N PRO A 56 4.79 24.74 20.54
CA PRO A 56 5.88 24.09 21.24
C PRO A 56 5.27 23.55 22.52
N SER A 57 5.03 22.24 22.56
CA SER A 57 4.65 21.58 23.79
C SER A 57 5.89 21.71 24.65
N GLY A 58 5.93 22.77 25.46
CA GLY A 58 6.90 22.89 26.52
C GLY A 58 6.93 21.54 27.21
N LYS A 59 8.10 20.92 27.22
CA LYS A 59 8.40 19.96 28.26
C LYS A 59 8.35 20.80 29.54
N GLU A 60 7.17 20.91 30.13
CA GLU A 60 7.08 21.09 31.57
C GLU A 60 7.58 19.74 32.12
N GLU A 61 8.90 19.67 32.32
CA GLU A 61 9.51 18.75 33.28
C GLU A 61 8.97 19.06 34.69
#